data_AF-A0A928W2J8-F1
#
_entry.id   AF-A0A928W2J8-F1
#
_cell.length_a   1.000
_cell.length_b   1.000
_cell.length_c   1.000
_cell.angle_alpha   90.00
_cell.angle_beta   90.00
_cell.angle_gamma   90.00
#
_symmetry.space_group_name_H-M   'P 1'
#
loop_
_entity.id
_entity.type
_entity.pdbx_description
1 polymer ?
#
loop_
_entity_poly.entity_id
_entity_poly.type
_entity_poly.pdbx_seq_one_letter_code
_entity_poly.pdbx_strand_id
1 'polypeptide(L)' 'MMNHNTDDRLSTKLNPLVQKAVDEAIEQHRIKGESIAIGENGKVKIVPPEEITPLAEKLRQREAQKQVQS' A
#
# COMPACT_ATOMS: atom_id res chain seq x y z
N MET A 1 7.54 33.47 -2.09
CA MET A 1 7.88 32.29 -2.90
C MET A 1 7.21 31.09 -2.23
N MET A 2 6.11 30.57 -2.78
CA MET A 2 5.39 29.44 -2.20
C MET A 2 6.10 28.13 -2.61
N ASN A 3 6.80 27.51 -1.67
CA ASN A 3 7.33 26.16 -1.83
C ASN A 3 6.17 25.16 -1.77
N HIS A 4 5.74 24.67 -2.94
CA HIS A 4 4.84 23.53 -3.02
C HIS A 4 5.66 22.26 -2.79
N ASN A 5 5.85 21.89 -1.52
CA ASN A 5 6.30 20.56 -1.17
C ASN A 5 5.16 19.59 -1.49
N THR A 6 5.18 19.02 -2.70
CA THR A 6 4.32 17.90 -3.11
C THR A 6 4.80 16.60 -2.47
N ASP A 7 4.87 16.57 -1.14
CA ASP A 7 5.11 15.36 -0.36
C ASP A 7 3.82 14.99 0.38
N ASP A 8 2.77 14.75 -0.40
CA ASP A 8 1.47 14.33 0.10
C ASP A 8 1.23 12.94 -0.47
N ARG A 9 1.88 11.94 0.13
CA ARG A 9 1.53 10.54 -0.10
C ARG A 9 0.02 10.43 0.10
N LEU A 10 -0.73 9.93 -0.90
CA LEU A 10 -2.18 9.76 -0.77
C LEU A 10 -2.54 8.98 0.51
N SER A 11 -1.68 8.07 0.97
CA SER A 11 -1.81 7.34 2.22
C SER A 11 -2.07 8.20 3.46
N THR A 12 -1.59 9.45 3.50
CA THR A 12 -1.77 10.37 4.64
C THR A 12 -3.14 11.07 4.64
N LYS A 13 -3.84 11.08 3.49
CA LYS A 13 -5.16 11.70 3.32
C LYS A 13 -6.29 10.69 3.08
N LEU A 14 -5.97 9.41 2.95
CA LEU A 14 -6.95 8.37 2.67
C LEU A 14 -7.68 7.95 3.94
N ASN A 15 -9.01 7.99 3.88
CA ASN A 15 -9.90 7.41 4.90
C ASN A 15 -9.51 5.93 5.11
N PRO A 16 -9.45 5.43 6.37
CA PRO A 16 -9.20 4.02 6.68
C PRO A 16 -10.00 3.01 5.83
N LEU A 17 -11.22 3.38 5.42
CA LEU A 17 -12.06 2.59 4.54
C LEU A 17 -11.47 2.43 3.12
N VAL A 18 -10.88 3.48 2.58
CA VAL A 18 -10.25 3.42 1.25
C VAL A 18 -8.97 2.60 1.31
N GLN A 19 -8.17 2.77 2.37
CA GLN A 19 -6.99 1.93 2.56
C GLN A 19 -7.37 0.44 2.68
N LYS A 20 -8.45 0.13 3.39
CA LYS A 20 -8.99 -1.23 3.48
C LYS A 20 -9.41 -1.77 2.11
N ALA A 21 -10.17 -1.01 1.33
CA ALA A 21 -10.60 -1.44 0.00
C ALA A 21 -9.41 -1.70 -0.95
N VAL A 22 -8.38 -0.85 -0.90
CA VAL A 22 -7.14 -1.05 -1.67
C VAL A 22 -6.39 -2.29 -1.21
N ASP A 23 -6.27 -2.49 0.11
CA ASP A 23 -5.61 -3.65 0.71
C ASP A 23 -6.31 -4.96 0.29
N GLU A 24 -7.65 -4.98 0.27
CA GLU A 24 -8.46 -6.13 -0.17
C GLU A 24 -8.34 -6.38 -1.68
N ALA A 25 -8.35 -5.33 -2.51
CA ALA A 25 -8.20 -5.47 -3.96
C ALA A 25 -6.84 -6.08 -4.34
N ILE A 26 -5.76 -5.62 -3.70
CA ILE A 26 -4.41 -6.17 -3.91
C ILE A 26 -4.35 -7.65 -3.52
N GLU A 27 -4.98 -8.03 -2.41
CA GLU A 27 -5.03 -9.43 -1.97
C GLU A 27 -5.80 -10.32 -2.95
N GLN A 28 -6.87 -9.82 -3.56
CA GLN A 28 -7.59 -10.55 -4.60
C GLN A 28 -6.72 -10.80 -5.83
N HIS A 29 -5.94 -9.81 -6.27
CA HIS A 29 -4.99 -10.00 -7.37
C HIS A 29 -3.93 -11.06 -7.00
N ARG A 30 -3.39 -11.01 -5.79
CA ARG A 30 -2.44 -12.02 -5.29
C ARG A 30 -3.01 -13.44 -5.35
N ILE A 31 -4.23 -13.64 -4.81
CA ILE A 31 -4.90 -14.96 -4.78
C ILE A 31 -5.19 -15.48 -6.19
N LYS A 32 -5.51 -14.60 -7.12
CA LYS A 32 -5.77 -14.94 -8.53
C LYS A 32 -4.49 -15.20 -9.35
N GLY A 33 -3.30 -14.96 -8.78
CA GLY A 33 -2.05 -15.03 -9.53
C GLY A 33 -1.86 -13.87 -10.51
N GLU A 34 -2.49 -12.73 -10.24
CA GLU A 34 -2.41 -11.53 -11.07
C GLU A 34 -1.34 -10.57 -10.53
N SER A 35 -0.56 -9.99 -11.44
CA SER A 35 0.44 -8.96 -11.11
C SER A 35 -0.21 -7.60 -10.89
N ILE A 36 0.42 -6.75 -10.08
CA ILE A 36 0.03 -5.35 -9.90
C ILE A 36 1.10 -4.40 -10.45
N ALA A 37 0.69 -3.19 -10.85
CA ALA A 37 1.60 -2.13 -11.26
C ALA A 37 1.68 -1.06 -10.17
N ILE A 38 2.89 -0.68 -9.77
CA ILE A 38 3.16 0.38 -8.80
C ILE A 38 3.86 1.52 -9.53
N GLY A 39 3.22 2.69 -9.54
CA GLY A 39 3.82 3.93 -10.04
C GLY A 39 4.53 4.67 -8.91
N GLU A 40 5.83 4.90 -9.04
CA GLU A 40 6.62 5.67 -8.08
C GLU A 40 7.66 6.53 -8.83
N ASN A 41 7.69 7.83 -8.54
CA ASN A 41 8.65 8.79 -9.12
C ASN A 41 8.74 8.74 -10.66
N GLY A 42 7.58 8.62 -11.33
CA GLY A 42 7.49 8.56 -12.79
C GLY A 42 7.94 7.23 -13.41
N LYS A 43 8.27 6.23 -12.58
CA LYS A 43 8.58 4.86 -13.01
C LYS A 43 7.43 3.93 -12.65
N VAL A 44 7.23 2.92 -13.49
CA VAL A 44 6.27 1.84 -13.24
C VAL A 44 7.05 0.57 -12.93
N LYS A 45 6.80 -0.02 -11.77
CA LYS A 45 7.28 -1.35 -11.39
C LYS A 45 6.11 -2.32 -11.46
N ILE A 46 6.29 -3.44 -12.17
CA ILE A 46 5.36 -4.56 -12.09
C ILE A 46 5.79 -5.47 -10.93
N VAL A 47 4.85 -5.82 -10.07
CA VAL A 47 5.06 -6.73 -8.94
C VAL A 47 4.28 -8.01 -9.22
N PRO A 48 4.97 -9.15 -9.35
CA PRO A 48 4.33 -10.44 -9.56
C PRO A 48 3.61 -10.89 -8.27
N PRO A 49 2.59 -11.76 -8.36
CA PRO A 49 1.76 -12.15 -7.21
C PRO A 49 2.57 -12.82 -6.09
N GLU A 50 3.67 -13.50 -6.40
CA GLU A 50 4.56 -14.14 -5.43
C GLU A 50 5.32 -13.13 -4.56
N GLU A 51 5.51 -11.91 -5.04
CA GLU A 51 6.17 -10.82 -4.31
C GLU A 51 5.17 -9.96 -3.50
N ILE A 52 3.87 -10.17 -3.66
CA ILE A 52 2.84 -9.44 -2.90
C ILE A 52 2.69 -10.05 -1.51
N THR A 53 3.03 -9.29 -0.47
CA THR A 53 2.84 -9.71 0.93
C THR A 53 1.36 -9.98 1.22
N PRO A 54 1.00 -11.15 1.79
CA PRO A 54 -0.38 -11.46 2.14
C PRO A 54 -1.00 -10.43 3.08
N LEU A 55 -2.28 -10.09 2.86
CA LEU A 55 -2.98 -9.10 3.67
C LEU A 55 -2.92 -9.38 5.18
N ALA A 56 -3.09 -10.63 5.58
CA ALA A 56 -3.04 -11.02 6.99
C ALA A 56 -1.67 -10.70 7.63
N GLU A 57 -0.58 -10.86 6.88
CA GLU A 57 0.75 -10.52 7.35
C GLU A 57 0.95 -9.00 7.42
N LYS A 58 0.50 -8.27 6.40
CA LYS A 58 0.54 -6.80 6.36
C LYS A 58 -0.19 -6.16 7.54
N LEU A 59 -1.35 -6.70 7.93
CA LEU A 59 -2.12 -6.20 9.08
C LEU A 59 -1.36 -6.43 10.40
N ARG A 60 -0.80 -7.63 10.61
CA ARG A 60 0.01 -7.92 11.80
C ARG A 60 1.21 -6.98 11.92
N GLN A 61 1.92 -6.72 10.82
CA GLN A 61 3.05 -5.78 10.81
C GLN A 61 2.62 -4.36 11.17
N ARG A 62 1.47 -3.90 10.66
CA ARG A 62 0.91 -2.57 10.97
C ARG A 62 0.52 -2.43 12.44
N GLU A 63 -0.02 -3.48 13.04
CA GLU A 63 -0.34 -3.53 14.48
C GLU A 63 0.91 -3.53 15.35
N ALA A 64 1.93 -4.31 14.98
CA ALA A 64 3.21 -4.34 15.67
C ALA A 64 3.88 -2.96 15.66
N GLN A 65 3.89 -2.27 14.51
CA GLN A 65 4.49 -0.92 14.38
C GLN A 65 3.78 0.13 15.26
N LYS A 66 2.46 0.03 15.44
CA LYS A 66 1.71 0.92 16.34
C LYS A 66 2.09 0.73 17.81
N GLN A 67 2.40 -0.49 18.23
CA GLN A 67 2.80 -0.79 19.62
C GLN A 67 4.20 -0.29 19.97
N VAL A 68 5.13 -0.21 19.00
CA VAL A 68 6.50 0.29 19.25
C VAL A 68 6.58 1.83 19.28
N GLN A 69 5.57 2.53 18.77
CA GLN A 69 5.49 3.99 18.74
C GLN A 69 4.59 4.58 19.84
N SER A 70 4.04 3.72 20.71
CA SER A 70 3.20 4.12 21.85
C SER A 70 3.99 4.20 23.16
#